data_AF-A0A4R2H7A5-F1
#
_entry.id   AF-A0A4R2H7A5-F1
#
_cell.length_a   1.000
_cell.length_b   1.000
_cell.length_c   1.000
_cell.angle_alpha   90.00
_cell.angle_beta   90.00
_cell.angle_gamma   90.00
#
_symmetry.space_group_name_H-M   'P 1'
#
loop_
_entity.id
_entity.type
_entity.pdbx_description
1 polymer ?
#
loop_
_entity_poly.entity_id
_entity_poly.type
_entity_poly.pdbx_seq_one_letter_code
_entity_poly.pdbx_strand_id
1 'polypeptide(L)'
;MTDALWTGFQHREVDADGWTTYWRLDPRGHDFRQIDWTGYPDRPGHRLWDRAATPAGVRGAWRTAASSVSLEIRAELGIYTRIAPVDVLVDGELHQRSAVREGEQRLTFDLPGGQVEVEIWLPQAGVISIREPRFDGAAEPLAPTGPRWVTYGSSITQSGGAYGPSETWPALVARQHGWESVNLGFAGECHLDPVAARTLRDLPARLISLCLGINIHGGETFSGRTLPGQVEAFVATVRAGHPKTPLVVITPLPAPNREDKPNAVGLTLDDVRACVELGARTDPAVQVIDGRDVLTTDEARALYADDVHPGPDGYRLIGERLAGLLTLPH
;
A
#
# COMPACT_ATOMS: atom_id res chain seq x y z
N MET A 1 10.13 13.90 22.72
CA MET A 1 10.03 13.51 21.30
C MET A 1 8.55 13.50 20.97
N THR A 2 8.06 14.61 20.44
CA THR A 2 6.62 14.88 20.18
C THR A 2 6.15 14.39 18.80
N ASP A 3 7.00 13.69 18.05
CA ASP A 3 6.79 13.58 16.61
C ASP A 3 6.51 12.14 16.17
N ALA A 4 5.23 11.83 16.09
CA ALA A 4 4.68 11.10 14.96
C ALA A 4 3.23 11.53 14.74
N LEU A 5 3.04 12.77 14.27
CA LEU A 5 1.74 13.28 13.82
C LEU A 5 1.14 12.40 12.72
N TRP A 6 1.99 11.85 11.85
CA TRP A 6 1.64 11.00 10.73
C TRP A 6 2.56 9.77 10.69
N THR A 7 2.03 8.65 10.19
CA THR A 7 2.70 7.35 10.06
C THR A 7 2.50 6.79 8.65
N GLY A 8 3.20 5.71 8.28
CA GLY A 8 2.99 5.03 6.99
C GLY A 8 3.76 5.60 5.79
N PHE A 9 4.71 6.52 6.02
CA PHE A 9 5.54 7.14 4.97
C PHE A 9 7.04 7.00 5.28
N GLN A 10 7.90 7.29 4.30
CA GLN A 10 9.36 7.24 4.39
C GLN A 10 10.00 8.62 4.33
N HIS A 11 9.44 9.52 3.53
CA HIS A 11 9.91 10.90 3.45
C HIS A 11 8.75 11.90 3.47
N ARG A 12 8.90 12.97 4.24
CA ARG A 12 7.99 14.11 4.30
C ARG A 12 8.65 15.27 3.57
N GLU A 13 7.99 15.75 2.52
CA GLU A 13 8.40 16.93 1.77
C GLU A 13 7.39 18.05 2.01
N VAL A 14 7.86 19.27 2.27
CA VAL A 14 7.00 20.45 2.50
C VAL A 14 7.39 21.51 1.49
N ASP A 15 6.43 21.96 0.68
CA ASP A 15 6.65 23.02 -0.31
C ASP A 15 6.67 24.43 0.32
N ALA A 16 6.95 25.44 -0.51
CA ALA A 16 7.06 26.84 -0.06
C ALA A 16 5.75 27.40 0.53
N ASP A 17 4.60 26.81 0.16
CA ASP A 17 3.27 27.21 0.62
C ASP A 17 2.80 26.35 1.82
N GLY A 18 3.69 25.53 2.37
CA GLY A 18 3.43 24.69 3.54
C GLY A 18 2.64 23.42 3.24
N TRP A 19 2.44 23.06 1.97
CA TRP A 19 1.79 21.80 1.60
C TRP A 19 2.76 20.64 1.79
N THR A 20 2.31 19.62 2.51
CA THR A 20 3.08 18.42 2.81
C THR A 20 2.70 17.28 1.90
N THR A 21 3.68 16.70 1.20
CA THR A 21 3.58 15.44 0.46
C THR A 21 4.26 14.31 1.26
N TYR A 22 3.57 13.19 1.41
CA TYR A 22 4.08 12.00 2.10
C TYR A 22 4.50 10.94 1.09
N TRP A 23 5.80 10.75 0.97
CA TRP A 23 6.40 9.77 0.08
C TRP A 23 6.58 8.43 0.78
N ARG A 24 6.10 7.35 0.15
CA ARG A 24 6.21 5.95 0.62
C ARG A 24 7.51 5.26 0.20
N LEU A 25 8.29 5.90 -0.67
CA LEU A 25 9.71 5.63 -0.93
C LEU A 25 10.47 6.93 -0.73
N ASP A 26 11.69 6.92 -0.19
CA ASP A 26 12.48 8.17 -0.05
C ASP A 26 13.03 8.59 -1.43
N PRO A 27 12.60 9.74 -1.99
CA PRO A 27 13.05 10.18 -3.32
C PRO A 27 14.46 10.80 -3.28
N ARG A 28 14.99 11.14 -2.11
CA ARG A 28 16.23 11.92 -2.00
C ARG A 28 17.44 11.13 -2.46
N GLY A 29 18.28 11.76 -3.28
CA GLY A 29 19.50 11.16 -3.81
C GLY A 29 19.26 10.02 -4.81
N HIS A 30 18.02 9.80 -5.25
CA HIS A 30 17.70 8.82 -6.28
C HIS A 30 17.90 9.43 -7.68
N ASP A 31 18.50 8.65 -8.57
CA ASP A 31 18.56 8.99 -10.00
C ASP A 31 17.35 8.38 -10.71
N PHE A 32 16.28 9.17 -10.85
CA PHE A 32 15.00 8.75 -11.45
C PHE A 32 15.16 8.11 -12.84
N ARG A 33 16.21 8.48 -13.58
CA ARG A 33 16.52 7.90 -14.90
C ARG A 33 16.76 6.39 -14.87
N GLN A 34 17.13 5.82 -13.72
CA GLN A 34 17.33 4.38 -13.58
C GLN A 34 16.04 3.58 -13.74
N ILE A 35 14.90 4.21 -13.47
CA ILE A 35 13.57 3.58 -13.53
C ILE A 35 12.81 4.11 -14.74
N ASP A 36 13.05 5.34 -15.19
CA ASP A 36 12.33 5.95 -16.33
C ASP A 36 12.92 5.64 -17.71
N TRP A 37 14.10 5.00 -17.78
CA TRP A 37 14.71 4.67 -19.06
C TRP A 37 13.98 3.49 -19.72
N THR A 38 13.13 3.78 -20.70
CA THR A 38 12.40 2.77 -21.47
C THR A 38 13.13 2.35 -22.75
N GLY A 39 14.24 3.01 -23.10
CA GLY A 39 14.91 2.85 -24.41
C GLY A 39 14.13 3.43 -25.59
N TYR A 40 12.94 3.99 -25.35
CA TYR A 40 12.06 4.59 -26.37
C TYR A 40 11.71 6.03 -25.96
N PRO A 41 12.11 7.05 -26.74
CA PRO A 41 11.92 8.45 -26.36
C PRO A 41 10.45 8.87 -26.21
N ASP A 42 9.53 8.17 -26.90
CA ASP A 42 8.10 8.51 -26.93
C ASP A 42 7.24 7.68 -25.96
N ARG A 43 7.84 6.76 -25.19
CA ARG A 43 7.10 6.00 -24.17
C ARG A 43 7.07 6.80 -22.88
N PRO A 44 5.90 7.05 -22.28
CA PRO A 44 5.85 7.62 -20.94
C PRO A 44 6.67 6.74 -19.99
N GLY A 45 7.46 7.38 -19.12
CA GLY A 45 8.27 6.71 -18.10
C GLY A 45 7.42 5.88 -17.13
N HIS A 46 8.09 5.19 -16.23
CA HIS A 46 7.44 4.40 -15.20
C HIS A 46 6.77 5.31 -14.17
N ARG A 47 5.71 4.84 -13.51
CA ARG A 47 4.92 5.67 -12.60
C ARG A 47 5.25 5.41 -11.14
N LEU A 48 6.35 4.70 -10.85
CA LEU A 48 6.70 4.28 -9.49
C LEU A 48 6.74 5.46 -8.51
N TRP A 49 7.36 6.57 -8.92
CA TRP A 49 7.52 7.74 -8.04
C TRP A 49 6.22 8.51 -7.83
N ASP A 50 5.39 8.64 -8.87
CA ASP A 50 4.03 9.17 -8.73
C ASP A 50 3.20 8.31 -7.76
N ARG A 51 3.31 6.97 -7.85
CA ARG A 51 2.63 6.05 -6.91
C ARG A 51 3.22 6.16 -5.51
N ALA A 52 4.53 6.37 -5.38
CA ALA A 52 5.20 6.54 -4.10
C ALA A 52 4.80 7.85 -3.40
N ALA A 53 4.50 8.92 -4.16
CA ALA A 53 4.00 10.19 -3.62
C ALA A 53 2.52 10.15 -3.19
N THR A 54 1.75 9.14 -3.61
CA THR A 54 0.37 8.95 -3.13
C THR A 54 0.37 8.40 -1.70
N PRO A 55 -0.35 9.00 -0.74
CA PRO A 55 -0.26 8.67 0.69
C PRO A 55 -1.11 7.45 1.09
N ALA A 56 -1.11 6.39 0.29
CA ALA A 56 -1.89 5.18 0.58
C ALA A 56 -1.43 4.52 1.89
N GLY A 57 -2.33 4.43 2.87
CA GLY A 57 -2.05 3.90 4.20
C GLY A 57 -1.39 4.90 5.16
N VAL A 58 -1.17 6.15 4.74
CA VAL A 58 -0.67 7.21 5.63
C VAL A 58 -1.82 7.70 6.51
N ARG A 59 -1.58 7.76 7.81
CA ARG A 59 -2.56 8.21 8.80
C ARG A 59 -1.92 8.92 9.98
N GLY A 60 -2.68 9.80 10.61
CA GLY A 60 -2.34 10.45 11.87
C GLY A 60 -3.38 10.14 12.95
N ALA A 61 -2.98 10.19 14.21
CA ALA A 61 -3.85 9.91 15.35
C ALA A 61 -3.68 10.96 16.45
N TRP A 62 -4.77 11.32 17.12
CA TRP A 62 -4.79 12.32 18.19
C TRP A 62 -5.75 11.92 19.31
N ARG A 63 -5.43 12.32 20.54
CA ARG A 63 -6.37 12.35 21.66
C ARG A 63 -6.89 13.77 21.83
N THR A 64 -8.21 13.96 21.85
CA THR A 64 -8.80 15.30 21.89
C THR A 64 -10.21 15.30 22.49
N ALA A 65 -10.61 16.44 23.06
CA ALA A 65 -11.99 16.79 23.38
C ALA A 65 -12.56 17.87 22.44
N ALA A 66 -11.87 18.17 21.34
CA ALA A 66 -12.35 19.08 20.31
C ALA A 66 -13.73 18.66 19.79
N SER A 67 -14.54 19.65 19.43
CA SER A 67 -15.84 19.45 18.77
C SER A 67 -15.72 19.45 17.26
N SER A 68 -14.58 19.83 16.69
CA SER A 68 -14.33 19.73 15.26
C SER A 68 -12.84 19.63 14.91
N VAL A 69 -12.57 19.06 13.74
CA VAL A 69 -11.26 19.09 13.09
C VAL A 69 -11.41 19.51 11.64
N SER A 70 -10.50 20.35 11.17
CA SER A 70 -10.41 20.75 9.77
C SER A 70 -9.08 20.33 9.14
N LEU A 71 -9.14 19.87 7.89
CA LEU A 71 -7.99 19.45 7.09
C LEU A 71 -8.00 20.25 5.78
N GLU A 72 -6.92 21.00 5.54
CA GLU A 72 -6.67 21.63 4.24
C GLU A 72 -5.96 20.60 3.35
N ILE A 73 -6.52 20.31 2.18
CA ILE A 73 -6.05 19.29 1.24
C ILE A 73 -6.02 19.87 -0.18
N ARG A 74 -4.90 19.68 -0.87
CA ARG A 74 -4.72 19.93 -2.30
C ARG A 74 -4.66 18.58 -3.00
N ALA A 75 -5.52 18.38 -3.98
CA ALA A 75 -5.59 17.12 -4.69
C ALA A 75 -5.66 17.30 -6.21
N GLU A 76 -5.03 16.39 -6.94
CA GLU A 76 -5.12 16.29 -8.40
C GLU A 76 -5.28 14.82 -8.80
N LEU A 77 -5.87 14.57 -9.97
CA LEU A 77 -5.95 13.22 -10.50
C LEU A 77 -4.56 12.63 -10.79
N GLY A 78 -3.67 13.43 -11.40
CA GLY A 78 -2.38 12.97 -11.89
C GLY A 78 -2.52 11.74 -12.79
N ILE A 79 -1.97 10.61 -12.35
CA ILE A 79 -1.99 9.33 -13.06
C ILE A 79 -3.19 8.43 -12.72
N TYR A 80 -4.14 8.92 -11.94
CA TYR A 80 -5.33 8.19 -11.49
C TYR A 80 -6.58 8.63 -12.27
N THR A 81 -7.59 7.77 -12.29
CA THR A 81 -8.92 8.08 -12.83
C THR A 81 -9.89 8.62 -11.78
N ARG A 82 -9.49 8.59 -10.49
CA ARG A 82 -10.26 9.08 -9.35
C ARG A 82 -9.34 9.53 -8.22
N ILE A 83 -9.83 10.47 -7.41
CA ILE A 83 -9.24 10.84 -6.13
C ILE A 83 -9.99 10.06 -5.04
N ALA A 84 -9.25 9.37 -4.17
CA ALA A 84 -9.83 8.65 -3.04
C ALA A 84 -10.30 9.62 -1.94
N PRO A 85 -11.24 9.22 -1.07
CA PRO A 85 -11.72 10.07 0.00
C PRO A 85 -10.69 10.17 1.15
N VAL A 86 -10.95 11.08 2.08
CA VAL A 86 -10.38 11.09 3.43
C VAL A 86 -11.35 10.36 4.36
N ASP A 87 -10.82 9.49 5.23
CA ASP A 87 -11.60 8.90 6.32
C ASP A 87 -11.17 9.52 7.66
N VAL A 88 -12.15 9.82 8.50
CA VAL A 88 -11.98 10.17 9.91
C VAL A 88 -12.58 9.06 10.74
N LEU A 89 -11.79 8.47 11.63
CA LEU A 89 -12.23 7.48 12.60
C LEU A 89 -12.27 8.11 13.99
N VAL A 90 -13.22 7.67 14.81
CA VAL A 90 -13.34 8.02 16.23
C VAL A 90 -13.37 6.72 17.02
N ASP A 91 -12.45 6.57 17.97
CA ASP A 91 -12.27 5.37 18.81
C ASP A 91 -12.21 4.07 17.97
N GLY A 92 -11.53 4.13 16.82
CA GLY A 92 -11.32 2.99 15.91
C GLY A 92 -12.47 2.72 14.92
N GLU A 93 -13.61 3.41 15.06
CA GLU A 93 -14.78 3.28 14.20
C GLU A 93 -14.84 4.38 13.13
N LEU A 94 -15.28 4.04 11.91
CA LEU A 94 -15.43 5.03 10.84
C LEU A 94 -16.52 6.03 11.21
N HIS A 95 -16.11 7.26 11.53
CA HIS A 95 -17.02 8.34 11.91
C HIS A 95 -17.53 9.08 10.67
N GLN A 96 -16.62 9.46 9.77
CA GLN A 96 -17.01 10.14 8.54
C GLN A 96 -16.03 9.86 7.40
N ARG A 97 -16.58 9.61 6.21
CA ARG A 97 -15.86 9.58 4.95
C ARG A 97 -16.21 10.82 4.12
N SER A 98 -15.20 11.54 3.66
CA SER A 98 -15.41 12.76 2.86
C SER A 98 -14.74 12.67 1.50
N ALA A 99 -15.51 12.91 0.45
CA ALA A 99 -15.01 12.94 -0.92
C ALA A 99 -14.08 14.14 -1.12
N VAL A 100 -13.01 13.92 -1.89
CA VAL A 100 -11.98 14.93 -2.21
C VAL A 100 -12.12 15.29 -3.69
N ARG A 101 -12.15 16.59 -4.00
CA ARG A 101 -12.21 17.13 -5.37
C ARG A 101 -10.85 17.62 -5.83
N GLU A 102 -10.67 17.82 -7.13
CA GLU A 102 -9.48 18.47 -7.67
C GLU A 102 -9.35 19.92 -7.17
N GLY A 103 -8.12 20.35 -6.91
CA GLY A 103 -7.76 21.65 -6.37
C GLY A 103 -7.59 21.68 -4.84
N GLU A 104 -7.45 22.88 -4.30
CA GLU A 104 -7.36 23.13 -2.87
C GLU A 104 -8.76 23.21 -2.24
N GLN A 105 -8.97 22.51 -1.12
CA GLN A 105 -10.21 22.57 -0.35
C GLN A 105 -9.95 22.39 1.14
N ARG A 106 -10.90 22.86 1.94
CA ARG A 106 -10.96 22.59 3.39
C ARG A 106 -12.07 21.59 3.67
N LEU A 107 -11.71 20.48 4.29
CA LEU A 107 -12.65 19.53 4.86
C LEU A 107 -12.83 19.84 6.35
N THR A 108 -14.05 19.83 6.85
CA THR A 108 -14.35 20.00 8.28
C THR A 108 -15.21 18.83 8.74
N PHE A 109 -14.87 18.28 9.90
CA PHE A 109 -15.52 17.13 10.49
C PHE A 109 -15.96 17.48 11.91
N ASP A 110 -17.23 17.28 12.22
CA ASP A 110 -17.74 17.41 13.58
C ASP A 110 -17.26 16.21 14.41
N LEU A 111 -16.87 16.44 15.66
CA LEU A 111 -16.40 15.43 16.59
C LEU A 111 -17.34 15.36 17.81
N PRO A 112 -17.32 14.27 18.61
CA PRO A 112 -18.24 14.12 19.74
C PRO A 112 -18.14 15.19 20.84
N GLY A 113 -17.09 16.01 20.88
CA GLY A 113 -16.89 17.04 21.91
C GLY A 113 -16.56 16.50 23.31
N GLY A 114 -16.17 15.23 23.38
CA GLY A 114 -15.66 14.55 24.58
C GLY A 114 -14.31 13.90 24.28
N GLN A 115 -13.62 13.41 25.32
CA GLN A 115 -12.28 12.85 25.17
C GLN A 115 -12.32 11.54 24.36
N VAL A 116 -11.80 11.60 23.12
CA VAL A 116 -11.78 10.49 22.16
C VAL A 116 -10.42 10.36 21.48
N GLU A 117 -10.17 9.23 20.84
CA GLU A 117 -9.10 9.07 19.86
C GLU A 117 -9.63 9.33 18.45
N VAL A 118 -8.98 10.22 17.71
CA VAL A 118 -9.32 10.57 16.33
C VAL A 118 -8.20 10.10 15.42
N GLU A 119 -8.51 9.35 14.36
CA GLU A 119 -7.57 9.06 13.28
C GLU A 119 -8.01 9.74 11.99
N ILE A 120 -7.06 10.30 11.24
CA ILE A 120 -7.28 10.83 9.89
C ILE A 120 -6.47 9.99 8.92
N TRP A 121 -7.14 9.31 7.99
CA TRP A 121 -6.55 8.48 6.96
C TRP A 121 -6.54 9.20 5.61
N LEU A 122 -5.36 9.29 4.99
CA LEU A 122 -5.18 10.02 3.73
C LEU A 122 -5.57 9.18 2.50
N PRO A 123 -5.96 9.82 1.39
CA PRO A 123 -6.42 9.14 0.18
C PRO A 123 -5.41 8.13 -0.38
N GLN A 124 -5.88 6.93 -0.71
CA GLN A 124 -5.07 5.87 -1.34
C GLN A 124 -4.92 5.99 -2.88
N ALA A 125 -5.53 7.02 -3.48
CA ALA A 125 -5.47 7.34 -4.89
C ALA A 125 -5.56 8.87 -5.11
N GLY A 126 -4.79 9.39 -6.06
CA GLY A 126 -4.63 10.82 -6.34
C GLY A 126 -3.22 11.33 -6.01
N VAL A 127 -2.91 12.52 -6.51
CA VAL A 127 -1.74 13.32 -6.09
C VAL A 127 -2.23 14.21 -4.94
N ILE A 128 -1.70 13.99 -3.74
CA ILE A 128 -2.25 14.58 -2.51
C ILE A 128 -1.17 15.33 -1.75
N SER A 129 -1.48 16.56 -1.36
CA SER A 129 -0.73 17.28 -0.34
C SER A 129 -1.69 17.84 0.71
N ILE A 130 -1.25 17.91 1.97
CA ILE A 130 -2.06 18.45 3.07
C ILE A 130 -1.31 19.52 3.87
N ARG A 131 -2.04 20.38 4.57
CA ARG A 131 -1.49 21.11 5.73
C ARG A 131 -1.86 20.38 7.01
N GLU A 132 -1.22 20.75 8.11
CA GLU A 132 -1.50 20.16 9.42
C GLU A 132 -2.98 20.37 9.80
N PRO A 133 -3.65 19.33 10.35
CA PRO A 133 -5.04 19.43 10.76
C PRO A 133 -5.21 20.42 11.91
N ARG A 134 -6.30 21.17 11.91
CA ARG A 134 -6.63 22.15 12.95
C ARG A 134 -7.86 21.71 13.72
N PHE A 135 -7.67 21.43 15.00
CA PHE A 135 -8.73 21.15 15.95
C PHE A 135 -9.22 22.47 16.59
N ASP A 136 -10.51 22.56 16.91
CA ASP A 136 -11.09 23.70 17.65
C ASP A 136 -10.85 23.63 19.17
N GLY A 137 -10.02 22.69 19.62
CA GLY A 137 -9.60 22.50 21.00
C GLY A 137 -8.22 21.84 21.08
N ALA A 138 -7.81 21.48 22.29
CA ALA A 138 -6.55 20.78 22.50
C ALA A 138 -6.58 19.39 21.85
N ALA A 139 -5.54 19.06 21.09
CA ALA A 139 -5.34 17.75 20.48
C ALA A 139 -3.88 17.32 20.66
N GLU A 140 -3.69 16.17 21.30
CA GLU A 140 -2.37 15.59 21.56
C GLU A 140 -2.10 14.47 20.56
N PRO A 141 -1.03 14.55 19.73
CA PRO A 141 -0.69 13.47 18.82
C PRO A 141 -0.44 12.14 19.56
N LEU A 142 -0.95 11.05 19.00
CA LEU A 142 -0.75 9.69 19.51
C LEU A 142 0.25 8.94 18.63
N ALA A 143 1.33 8.49 19.24
CA ALA A 143 2.29 7.61 18.57
C ALA A 143 1.70 6.21 18.38
N PRO A 144 2.02 5.51 17.28
CA PRO A 144 1.61 4.12 17.10
C PRO A 144 2.23 3.23 18.18
N THR A 145 1.43 2.34 18.76
CA THR A 145 1.85 1.43 19.85
C THR A 145 1.99 -0.03 19.40
N GLY A 146 1.39 -0.37 18.26
CA GLY A 146 1.38 -1.71 17.70
C GLY A 146 2.70 -2.12 17.02
N PRO A 147 2.94 -3.43 16.82
CA PRO A 147 4.06 -3.90 16.03
C PRO A 147 3.90 -3.43 14.57
N ARG A 148 5.03 -3.08 13.96
CA ARG A 148 5.04 -2.61 12.57
C ARG A 148 4.98 -3.76 11.58
N TRP A 149 4.06 -3.67 10.64
CA TRP A 149 3.95 -4.55 9.48
C TRP A 149 4.16 -3.74 8.20
N VAL A 150 5.04 -4.23 7.33
CA VAL A 150 5.30 -3.63 6.01
C VAL A 150 4.80 -4.58 4.94
N THR A 151 3.93 -4.09 4.05
CA THR A 151 3.44 -4.87 2.91
C THR A 151 3.86 -4.23 1.59
N TYR A 152 4.37 -5.03 0.66
CA TYR A 152 4.74 -4.59 -0.69
C TYR A 152 3.91 -5.34 -1.73
N GLY A 153 3.53 -4.66 -2.80
CA GLY A 153 2.81 -5.31 -3.89
C GLY A 153 2.28 -4.34 -4.94
N SER A 154 1.28 -4.81 -5.69
CA SER A 154 0.73 -4.13 -6.87
C SER A 154 -0.40 -3.15 -6.54
N SER A 155 -1.25 -2.90 -7.53
CA SER A 155 -2.52 -2.16 -7.38
C SER A 155 -3.47 -2.80 -6.37
N ILE A 156 -3.43 -4.13 -6.23
CA ILE A 156 -4.21 -4.87 -5.24
C ILE A 156 -3.75 -4.47 -3.83
N THR A 157 -2.44 -4.37 -3.59
CA THR A 157 -1.88 -3.89 -2.31
C THR A 157 -2.16 -2.41 -2.08
N GLN A 158 -2.08 -1.58 -3.11
CA GLN A 158 -2.48 -0.17 -3.01
C GLN A 158 -3.99 0.00 -2.72
N SER A 159 -4.80 -0.98 -3.10
CA SER A 159 -6.24 -1.02 -2.85
C SER A 159 -7.00 0.16 -3.45
N GLY A 160 -6.64 0.53 -4.69
CA GLY A 160 -7.22 1.68 -5.38
C GLY A 160 -8.75 1.61 -5.51
N GLY A 161 -9.33 0.41 -5.51
CA GLY A 161 -10.77 0.14 -5.60
C GLY A 161 -11.53 0.01 -4.27
N ALA A 162 -10.87 0.14 -3.12
CA ALA A 162 -11.53 0.05 -1.80
C ALA A 162 -12.54 1.19 -1.57
N TYR A 163 -13.44 1.02 -0.59
CA TYR A 163 -14.43 2.04 -0.22
C TYR A 163 -13.77 3.37 0.23
N GLY A 164 -12.66 3.28 0.95
CA GLY A 164 -11.84 4.42 1.38
C GLY A 164 -10.55 3.95 2.05
N PRO A 165 -9.70 4.88 2.50
CA PRO A 165 -8.34 4.56 2.93
C PRO A 165 -8.27 3.68 4.19
N SER A 166 -9.24 3.79 5.11
CA SER A 166 -9.33 2.94 6.30
C SER A 166 -9.90 1.53 6.06
N GLU A 167 -10.35 1.27 4.82
CA GLU A 167 -10.95 0.00 4.37
C GLU A 167 -10.17 -0.63 3.20
N THR A 168 -8.93 -0.20 2.99
CA THR A 168 -7.97 -0.96 2.16
C THR A 168 -7.66 -2.30 2.83
N TRP A 169 -7.36 -3.36 2.08
CA TRP A 169 -7.10 -4.65 2.73
C TRP A 169 -5.93 -4.58 3.73
N PRO A 170 -4.84 -3.80 3.52
CA PRO A 170 -3.81 -3.63 4.54
C PRO A 170 -4.31 -2.85 5.76
N ALA A 171 -5.17 -1.84 5.57
CA ALA A 171 -5.77 -1.10 6.69
C ALA A 171 -6.66 -2.02 7.54
N LEU A 172 -7.47 -2.87 6.90
CA LEU A 172 -8.35 -3.81 7.59
C LEU A 172 -7.57 -4.82 8.43
N VAL A 173 -6.54 -5.45 7.85
CA VAL A 173 -5.65 -6.38 8.58
C VAL A 173 -4.97 -5.68 9.75
N ALA A 174 -4.42 -4.48 9.53
CA ALA A 174 -3.71 -3.76 10.56
C ALA A 174 -4.62 -3.32 11.71
N ARG A 175 -5.83 -2.84 11.40
CA ARG A 175 -6.82 -2.45 12.41
C ARG A 175 -7.29 -3.65 13.23
N GLN A 176 -7.55 -4.79 12.58
CA GLN A 176 -7.97 -6.02 13.26
C GLN A 176 -6.92 -6.52 14.28
N HIS A 177 -5.63 -6.37 13.98
CA HIS A 177 -4.55 -6.81 14.86
C HIS A 177 -3.95 -5.72 15.75
N GLY A 178 -4.40 -4.46 15.62
CA GLY A 178 -3.79 -3.32 16.30
C GLY A 178 -2.34 -3.05 15.86
N TRP A 179 -2.02 -3.25 14.58
CA TRP A 179 -0.68 -3.06 14.01
C TRP A 179 -0.47 -1.68 13.39
N GLU A 180 0.78 -1.24 13.38
CA GLU A 180 1.23 -0.12 12.55
C GLU A 180 1.50 -0.64 11.13
N SER A 181 0.78 -0.16 10.13
CA SER A 181 0.96 -0.61 8.74
C SER A 181 1.75 0.39 7.91
N VAL A 182 2.73 -0.09 7.14
CA VAL A 182 3.33 0.64 6.03
C VAL A 182 2.94 -0.07 4.73
N ASN A 183 2.14 0.62 3.90
CA ASN A 183 1.67 0.08 2.63
C ASN A 183 2.60 0.54 1.50
N LEU A 184 3.39 -0.37 0.94
CA LEU A 184 4.24 -0.17 -0.24
C LEU A 184 3.60 -0.80 -1.49
N GLY A 185 2.27 -0.74 -1.59
CA GLY A 185 1.54 -1.08 -2.81
C GLY A 185 1.69 0.01 -3.86
N PHE A 186 2.25 -0.32 -5.03
CA PHE A 186 2.43 0.61 -6.14
C PHE A 186 1.72 0.09 -7.38
N ALA A 187 0.60 0.72 -7.71
CA ALA A 187 -0.28 0.27 -8.78
C ALA A 187 0.40 0.28 -10.16
N GLY A 188 0.65 -0.93 -10.68
CA GLY A 188 1.31 -1.15 -11.96
C GLY A 188 2.84 -1.28 -11.87
N GLU A 189 3.41 -1.11 -10.68
CA GLU A 189 4.85 -0.87 -10.47
C GLU A 189 5.48 -1.86 -9.48
N CYS A 190 4.84 -3.02 -9.26
CA CYS A 190 5.40 -4.10 -8.45
C CYS A 190 6.31 -5.02 -9.30
N HIS A 191 7.50 -4.53 -9.65
CA HIS A 191 8.42 -5.19 -10.59
C HIS A 191 9.72 -5.69 -9.95
N LEU A 192 9.74 -5.87 -8.63
CA LEU A 192 10.92 -6.28 -7.85
C LEU A 192 12.05 -5.23 -7.89
N ASP A 193 11.66 -3.95 -7.92
CA ASP A 193 12.59 -2.84 -8.05
C ASP A 193 13.63 -2.80 -6.91
N PRO A 194 14.93 -2.60 -7.20
CA PRO A 194 15.96 -2.54 -6.18
C PRO A 194 15.73 -1.46 -5.11
N VAL A 195 15.06 -0.34 -5.46
CA VAL A 195 14.70 0.70 -4.49
C VAL A 195 13.66 0.21 -3.48
N ALA A 196 12.69 -0.61 -3.91
CA ALA A 196 11.71 -1.21 -3.02
C ALA A 196 12.38 -2.27 -2.11
N ALA A 197 13.25 -3.12 -2.66
CA ALA A 197 13.99 -4.12 -1.90
C ALA A 197 14.84 -3.49 -0.78
N ARG A 198 15.58 -2.41 -1.09
CA ARG A 198 16.39 -1.68 -0.10
C ARG A 198 15.53 -0.96 0.92
N THR A 199 14.41 -0.37 0.51
CA THR A 199 13.46 0.25 1.45
C THR A 199 12.92 -0.77 2.44
N LEU A 200 12.49 -1.95 1.96
CA LEU A 200 12.04 -3.06 2.81
C LEU A 200 13.15 -3.58 3.74
N ARG A 201 14.39 -3.69 3.25
CA ARG A 201 15.56 -4.10 4.04
C ARG A 201 15.82 -3.12 5.20
N ASP A 202 15.76 -1.82 4.94
CA ASP A 202 16.21 -0.79 5.89
C ASP A 202 15.09 -0.35 6.86
N LEU A 203 13.83 -0.48 6.46
CA LEU A 203 12.67 -0.12 7.29
C LEU A 203 12.45 -1.17 8.39
N PRO A 204 12.48 -0.80 9.69
CA PRO A 204 12.17 -1.74 10.77
C PRO A 204 10.79 -2.37 10.57
N ALA A 205 10.66 -3.67 10.80
CA ALA A 205 9.41 -4.39 10.64
C ALA A 205 9.38 -5.60 11.58
N ARG A 206 8.22 -5.89 12.15
CA ARG A 206 7.96 -7.11 12.94
C ARG A 206 7.33 -8.23 12.10
N LEU A 207 6.77 -7.87 10.94
CA LEU A 207 6.28 -8.73 9.87
C LEU A 207 6.48 -8.03 8.52
N ILE A 208 6.83 -8.79 7.49
CA ILE A 208 6.85 -8.30 6.11
C ILE A 208 6.02 -9.25 5.23
N SER A 209 5.15 -8.69 4.39
CA SER A 209 4.42 -9.45 3.37
C SER A 209 4.66 -8.90 1.97
N LEU A 210 4.84 -9.80 0.99
CA LEU A 210 5.14 -9.46 -0.40
C LEU A 210 4.08 -10.11 -1.31
N CYS A 211 3.17 -9.31 -1.89
CA CYS A 211 2.18 -9.80 -2.85
C CYS A 211 2.69 -9.56 -4.28
N LEU A 212 3.26 -10.61 -4.90
CA LEU A 212 4.10 -10.47 -6.09
C LEU A 212 3.43 -11.03 -7.35
N GLY A 213 3.90 -10.57 -8.52
CA GLY A 213 3.75 -11.30 -9.78
C GLY A 213 2.68 -10.80 -10.75
N ILE A 214 1.55 -10.20 -10.32
CA ILE A 214 0.51 -9.75 -11.27
C ILE A 214 0.99 -8.62 -12.21
N ASN A 215 1.82 -7.70 -11.71
CA ASN A 215 2.43 -6.67 -12.55
C ASN A 215 3.55 -7.23 -13.42
N ILE A 216 4.30 -8.23 -12.94
CA ILE A 216 5.31 -8.93 -13.76
C ILE A 216 4.66 -9.66 -14.93
N HIS A 217 3.55 -10.35 -14.70
CA HIS A 217 2.79 -11.00 -15.76
C HIS A 217 2.30 -9.99 -16.80
N GLY A 218 1.62 -8.92 -16.33
CA GLY A 218 1.02 -7.91 -17.22
C GLY A 218 2.03 -6.97 -17.88
N GLY A 219 3.18 -6.74 -17.26
CA GLY A 219 4.27 -5.92 -17.78
C GLY A 219 5.32 -6.71 -18.55
N GLU A 220 5.23 -8.05 -18.55
CA GLU A 220 6.15 -8.95 -19.27
C GLU A 220 7.61 -8.74 -18.82
N THR A 221 7.79 -8.33 -17.57
CA THR A 221 9.05 -7.82 -17.02
C THR A 221 10.16 -8.86 -17.00
N PHE A 222 9.81 -10.11 -16.71
CA PHE A 222 10.73 -11.23 -16.60
C PHE A 222 10.19 -12.46 -17.32
N SER A 223 11.09 -13.25 -17.91
CA SER A 223 10.75 -14.57 -18.47
C SER A 223 10.89 -15.65 -17.41
N GLY A 224 10.43 -16.87 -17.71
CA GLY A 224 10.60 -18.03 -16.80
C GLY A 224 12.06 -18.34 -16.47
N ARG A 225 13.01 -17.93 -17.33
CA ARG A 225 14.46 -18.06 -17.06
C ARG A 225 14.92 -17.10 -15.95
N THR A 226 14.36 -15.89 -15.88
CA THR A 226 14.89 -14.83 -15.02
C THR A 226 14.06 -14.61 -13.75
N LEU A 227 12.75 -14.83 -13.80
CA LEU A 227 11.85 -14.50 -12.69
C LEU A 227 12.21 -15.20 -11.37
N PRO A 228 12.46 -16.53 -11.31
CA PRO A 228 12.78 -17.18 -10.03
C PRO A 228 14.01 -16.58 -9.34
N GLY A 229 15.07 -16.30 -10.11
CA GLY A 229 16.29 -15.69 -9.57
C GLY A 229 16.10 -14.23 -9.12
N GLN A 230 15.22 -13.48 -9.77
CA GLN A 230 14.89 -12.11 -9.35
C GLN A 230 14.08 -12.09 -8.06
N VAL A 231 13.16 -13.04 -7.89
CA VAL A 231 12.41 -13.20 -6.63
C VAL A 231 13.35 -13.61 -5.49
N GLU A 232 14.25 -14.57 -5.75
CA GLU A 232 15.29 -14.97 -4.77
C GLU A 232 16.14 -13.78 -4.34
N ALA A 233 16.70 -13.02 -5.29
CA ALA A 233 17.55 -11.87 -4.97
C ALA A 233 16.80 -10.77 -4.21
N PHE A 234 15.53 -10.53 -4.54
CA PHE A 234 14.68 -9.57 -3.82
C PHE A 234 14.45 -10.03 -2.37
N VAL A 235 14.04 -11.29 -2.18
CA VAL A 235 13.81 -11.90 -0.86
C VAL A 235 15.10 -11.89 -0.03
N ALA A 236 16.24 -12.27 -0.61
CA ALA A 236 17.55 -12.27 0.05
C ALA A 236 17.96 -10.85 0.50
N THR A 237 17.70 -9.84 -0.32
CA THR A 237 17.95 -8.43 0.04
C THR A 237 17.13 -8.00 1.25
N VAL A 238 15.83 -8.34 1.28
CA VAL A 238 14.96 -8.04 2.42
C VAL A 238 15.43 -8.81 3.66
N ARG A 239 15.70 -10.12 3.52
CA ARG A 239 16.19 -10.98 4.61
C ARG A 239 17.48 -10.48 5.25
N ALA A 240 18.38 -9.87 4.47
CA ALA A 240 19.63 -9.32 4.99
C ALA A 240 19.42 -8.22 6.04
N GLY A 241 18.36 -7.41 5.92
CA GLY A 241 17.95 -6.42 6.92
C GLY A 241 17.12 -7.02 8.06
N HIS A 242 16.54 -8.20 7.81
CA HIS A 242 15.54 -8.83 8.68
C HIS A 242 15.85 -10.32 8.96
N PRO A 243 16.99 -10.68 9.61
CA PRO A 243 17.41 -12.08 9.71
C PRO A 243 16.42 -13.00 10.45
N LYS A 244 15.54 -12.45 11.28
CA LYS A 244 14.58 -13.20 12.11
C LYS A 244 13.12 -12.77 11.91
N THR A 245 12.86 -11.71 11.15
CA THR A 245 11.50 -11.20 10.96
C THR A 245 10.71 -12.18 10.09
N PRO A 246 9.48 -12.59 10.46
CA PRO A 246 8.62 -13.35 9.58
C PRO A 246 8.46 -12.64 8.22
N LEU A 247 8.72 -13.39 7.15
CA LEU A 247 8.58 -12.92 5.77
C LEU A 247 7.58 -13.83 5.06
N VAL A 248 6.52 -13.22 4.54
CA VAL A 248 5.43 -13.91 3.88
C VAL A 248 5.41 -13.50 2.41
N VAL A 249 5.44 -14.46 1.49
CA VAL A 249 5.26 -14.21 0.06
C VAL A 249 3.88 -14.73 -0.35
N ILE A 250 3.07 -13.83 -0.92
CA ILE A 250 1.75 -14.13 -1.47
C ILE A 250 1.91 -14.16 -2.99
N THR A 251 1.62 -15.30 -3.61
CA THR A 251 1.65 -15.43 -5.07
C THR A 251 0.49 -14.64 -5.72
N PRO A 252 0.48 -14.40 -7.05
CA PRO A 252 -0.62 -13.66 -7.67
C PRO A 252 -2.01 -14.20 -7.30
N LEU A 253 -2.87 -13.32 -6.80
CA LEU A 253 -4.31 -13.61 -6.68
C LEU A 253 -4.89 -13.94 -8.06
N PRO A 254 -6.02 -14.66 -8.14
CA PRO A 254 -6.63 -14.97 -9.42
C PRO A 254 -6.95 -13.72 -10.25
N ALA A 255 -6.73 -13.81 -11.55
CA ALA A 255 -7.23 -12.87 -12.55
C ALA A 255 -7.98 -13.67 -13.61
N PRO A 256 -9.29 -13.90 -13.44
CA PRO A 256 -10.04 -14.99 -14.10
C PRO A 256 -9.96 -15.02 -15.63
N ASN A 257 -9.76 -13.87 -16.28
CA ASN A 257 -9.66 -13.76 -17.74
C ASN A 257 -8.21 -13.82 -18.27
N ARG A 258 -7.24 -14.05 -17.38
CA ARG A 258 -5.80 -14.14 -17.64
C ARG A 258 -5.17 -15.46 -17.19
N GLU A 259 -5.83 -16.25 -16.34
CA GLU A 259 -5.29 -17.48 -15.75
C GLU A 259 -4.55 -18.39 -16.74
N ASP A 260 -5.23 -18.79 -17.81
CA ASP A 260 -4.72 -19.77 -18.78
C ASP A 260 -4.05 -19.13 -20.01
N LYS A 261 -3.88 -17.81 -20.03
CA LYS A 261 -3.37 -17.08 -21.20
C LYS A 261 -1.89 -16.78 -21.02
N PRO A 262 -0.99 -17.35 -21.84
CA PRO A 262 0.40 -16.94 -21.81
C PRO A 262 0.55 -15.48 -22.25
N ASN A 263 1.38 -14.71 -21.53
CA ASN A 263 1.82 -13.39 -21.96
C ASN A 263 2.88 -13.48 -23.09
N ALA A 264 3.41 -12.36 -23.60
CA ALA A 264 4.34 -12.39 -24.73
C ALA A 264 5.69 -13.09 -24.45
N VAL A 265 6.05 -13.28 -23.17
CA VAL A 265 7.23 -14.06 -22.76
C VAL A 265 6.91 -15.53 -22.46
N GLY A 266 5.68 -15.96 -22.74
CA GLY A 266 5.24 -17.35 -22.68
C GLY A 266 4.80 -17.83 -21.30
N LEU A 267 4.58 -16.93 -20.34
CA LEU A 267 4.17 -17.29 -18.98
C LEU A 267 2.66 -17.11 -18.79
N THR A 268 1.99 -18.13 -18.28
CA THR A 268 0.65 -18.03 -17.68
C THR A 268 0.74 -17.50 -16.23
N LEU A 269 -0.40 -17.23 -15.58
CA LEU A 269 -0.37 -16.86 -14.16
C LEU A 269 0.06 -18.02 -13.26
N ASP A 270 -0.26 -19.27 -13.63
CA ASP A 270 0.24 -20.44 -12.91
C ASP A 270 1.77 -20.57 -13.04
N ASP A 271 2.35 -20.29 -14.20
CA ASP A 271 3.81 -20.25 -14.36
C ASP A 271 4.44 -19.16 -13.49
N VAL A 272 3.80 -17.98 -13.39
CA VAL A 272 4.26 -16.89 -12.53
C VAL A 272 4.16 -17.26 -11.06
N ARG A 273 3.07 -17.90 -10.60
CA ARG A 273 2.95 -18.42 -9.23
C ARG A 273 4.08 -19.41 -8.92
N ALA A 274 4.33 -20.36 -9.82
CA ALA A 274 5.40 -21.34 -9.68
C ALA A 274 6.79 -20.68 -9.62
N CYS A 275 7.05 -19.68 -10.45
CA CYS A 275 8.32 -18.94 -10.43
C CYS A 275 8.51 -18.14 -9.13
N VAL A 276 7.46 -17.47 -8.64
CA VAL A 276 7.48 -16.73 -7.37
C VAL A 276 7.73 -17.67 -6.21
N GLU A 277 7.02 -18.80 -6.16
CA GLU A 277 7.21 -19.81 -5.12
C GLU A 277 8.62 -20.41 -5.16
N LEU A 278 9.12 -20.77 -6.35
CA LEU A 278 10.46 -21.33 -6.51
C LEU A 278 11.55 -20.36 -6.01
N GLY A 279 11.44 -19.08 -6.34
CA GLY A 279 12.38 -18.05 -5.89
C GLY A 279 12.26 -17.74 -4.40
N ALA A 280 11.04 -17.75 -3.85
CA ALA A 280 10.80 -17.46 -2.43
C ALA A 280 11.30 -18.57 -1.51
N ARG A 281 11.13 -19.84 -1.91
CA ARG A 281 11.50 -21.02 -1.10
C ARG A 281 13.00 -21.28 -0.98
N THR A 282 13.85 -20.49 -1.61
CA THR A 282 15.30 -20.53 -1.39
C THR A 282 15.66 -20.11 0.04
N ASP A 283 14.83 -19.28 0.66
CA ASP A 283 14.81 -19.07 2.11
C ASP A 283 13.75 -19.99 2.76
N PRO A 284 14.15 -21.03 3.48
CA PRO A 284 13.22 -21.99 4.08
C PRO A 284 12.37 -21.39 5.21
N ALA A 285 12.72 -20.21 5.72
CA ALA A 285 11.93 -19.50 6.73
C ALA A 285 10.83 -18.62 6.12
N VAL A 286 10.77 -18.48 4.79
CA VAL A 286 9.68 -17.76 4.11
C VAL A 286 8.41 -18.61 4.11
N GLN A 287 7.33 -18.04 4.62
CA GLN A 287 5.99 -18.58 4.43
C GLN A 287 5.48 -18.19 3.04
N VAL A 288 5.03 -19.16 2.25
CA VAL A 288 4.38 -18.90 0.97
C VAL A 288 2.87 -19.12 1.13
N ILE A 289 2.08 -18.11 0.75
CA ILE A 289 0.63 -18.19 0.65
C ILE A 289 0.28 -18.23 -0.84
N ASP A 290 -0.47 -19.23 -1.27
CA ASP A 290 -1.03 -19.25 -2.62
C ASP A 290 -2.14 -18.19 -2.72
N GLY A 291 -2.03 -17.26 -3.66
CA GLY A 291 -3.05 -16.24 -3.89
C GLY A 291 -4.44 -16.82 -4.18
N ARG A 292 -4.52 -18.06 -4.67
CA ARG A 292 -5.77 -18.80 -4.90
C ARG A 292 -6.47 -19.23 -3.60
N ASP A 293 -5.74 -19.33 -2.50
CA ASP A 293 -6.30 -19.59 -1.17
C ASP A 293 -6.84 -18.30 -0.50
N VAL A 294 -6.38 -17.13 -0.97
CA VAL A 294 -6.87 -15.82 -0.50
C VAL A 294 -8.19 -15.47 -1.19
N LEU A 295 -8.30 -15.73 -2.49
CA LEU A 295 -9.52 -15.50 -3.24
C LEU A 295 -9.67 -16.61 -4.27
N THR A 296 -10.85 -17.24 -4.34
CA THR A 296 -11.12 -18.22 -5.39
C THR A 296 -11.36 -17.53 -6.74
N THR A 297 -11.24 -18.27 -7.83
CA THR A 297 -11.52 -17.74 -9.18
C THR A 297 -12.96 -17.26 -9.33
N ASP A 298 -13.94 -17.94 -8.74
CA ASP A 298 -15.35 -17.56 -8.82
C ASP A 298 -15.63 -16.28 -8.02
N GLU A 299 -15.04 -16.15 -6.83
CA GLU A 299 -15.13 -14.91 -6.05
C GLU A 299 -14.44 -13.75 -6.76
N ALA A 300 -13.28 -13.98 -7.38
CA ALA A 300 -12.62 -12.97 -8.21
C ALA A 300 -13.53 -12.52 -9.35
N ARG A 301 -14.20 -13.45 -10.05
CA ARG A 301 -15.17 -13.09 -11.10
C ARG A 301 -16.34 -12.26 -10.57
N ALA A 302 -16.82 -12.56 -9.36
CA ALA A 302 -17.97 -11.90 -8.78
C ALA A 302 -17.64 -10.53 -8.16
N LEU A 303 -16.45 -10.39 -7.57
CA LEU A 303 -16.10 -9.25 -6.71
C LEU A 303 -15.11 -8.29 -7.35
N TYR A 304 -14.57 -8.59 -8.53
CA TYR A 304 -13.69 -7.65 -9.23
C TYR A 304 -14.48 -6.58 -9.99
N ALA A 305 -13.92 -5.37 -9.99
CA ALA A 305 -14.44 -4.25 -10.79
C ALA A 305 -14.00 -4.34 -12.26
N ASP A 306 -12.92 -5.07 -12.53
CA ASP A 306 -12.42 -5.40 -13.87
C ASP A 306 -11.75 -6.79 -13.88
N ASP A 307 -10.97 -7.12 -14.91
CA ASP A 307 -10.34 -8.44 -15.02
C ASP A 307 -9.26 -8.76 -13.97
N VAL A 308 -8.86 -7.78 -13.14
CA VAL A 308 -7.72 -7.88 -12.21
C VAL A 308 -7.99 -7.26 -10.84
N HIS A 309 -8.72 -6.16 -10.77
CA HIS A 309 -8.83 -5.34 -9.57
C HIS A 309 -10.08 -5.69 -8.77
N PRO A 310 -9.93 -6.07 -7.49
CA PRO A 310 -11.05 -6.18 -6.58
C PRO A 310 -11.88 -4.89 -6.54
N GLY A 311 -13.18 -5.03 -6.50
CA GLY A 311 -14.09 -3.98 -6.04
C GLY A 311 -14.01 -3.83 -4.51
N PRO A 312 -14.77 -2.89 -3.95
CA PRO A 312 -14.73 -2.60 -2.52
C PRO A 312 -14.99 -3.84 -1.62
N ASP A 313 -16.00 -4.65 -1.96
CA ASP A 313 -16.30 -5.88 -1.20
C ASP A 313 -15.23 -6.97 -1.37
N GLY A 314 -14.60 -7.04 -2.54
CA GLY A 314 -13.45 -7.91 -2.78
C GLY A 314 -12.25 -7.56 -1.89
N TYR A 315 -11.94 -6.27 -1.73
CA TYR A 315 -10.88 -5.85 -0.80
C TYR A 315 -11.19 -6.19 0.65
N ARG A 316 -12.46 -6.11 1.07
CA ARG A 316 -12.86 -6.50 2.42
C ARG A 316 -12.64 -8.00 2.65
N LEU A 317 -13.07 -8.84 1.70
CA LEU A 317 -12.87 -10.29 1.78
C LEU A 317 -11.38 -10.67 1.80
N ILE A 318 -10.57 -10.02 0.97
CA ILE A 318 -9.11 -10.20 0.98
C ILE A 318 -8.54 -9.81 2.36
N GLY A 319 -8.97 -8.67 2.93
CA GLY A 319 -8.55 -8.21 4.25
C GLY A 319 -8.88 -9.21 5.35
N GLU A 320 -10.12 -9.71 5.38
CA GLU A 320 -10.59 -10.71 6.35
C GLU A 320 -9.75 -12.00 6.30
N ARG A 321 -9.52 -12.54 5.10
CA ARG A 321 -8.76 -13.79 4.93
C ARG A 321 -7.28 -13.61 5.24
N LEU A 322 -6.67 -12.53 4.77
CA LEU A 322 -5.28 -12.25 5.08
C LEU A 322 -5.06 -11.94 6.56
N ALA A 323 -6.05 -11.39 7.28
CA ALA A 323 -5.91 -11.22 8.72
C ALA A 323 -5.76 -12.55 9.47
N GLY A 324 -6.41 -13.62 8.99
CA GLY A 324 -6.22 -14.97 9.56
C GLY A 324 -4.90 -15.63 9.19
N LEU A 325 -4.31 -15.26 8.03
CA LEU A 325 -3.08 -15.88 7.52
C LEU A 325 -1.81 -15.11 7.89
N LEU A 326 -1.91 -13.81 8.10
CA LEU A 326 -0.83 -12.93 8.52
C LEU A 326 -0.88 -12.83 10.04
N THR A 327 0.01 -13.57 10.71
CA THR A 327 0.09 -13.61 12.18
C THR A 327 1.51 -13.34 12.65
N LEU A 328 1.64 -12.71 13.82
CA LEU A 328 2.94 -12.62 14.49
C LEU A 328 3.18 -13.87 15.33
N PRO A 329 4.43 -14.40 15.35
CA PRO A 329 4.78 -15.46 16.29
C PRO A 329 4.65 -14.93 17.72
N HIS A 330 4.05 -15.77 18.57
CA HIS A 330 3.94 -15.56 20.02
C HIS A 330 5.30 -15.38 20.69
#